data_AF-A0A3D8SYR7-F1
#
_entry.id   AF-A0A3D8SYR7-F1
#
_cell.length_a   1.000
_cell.length_b   1.000
_cell.length_c   1.000
_cell.angle_alpha   90.00
_cell.angle_beta   90.00
_cell.angle_gamma   90.00
#
_symmetry.space_group_name_H-M   'P 1'
#
loop_
_entity.id
_entity.type
_entity.pdbx_description
1 polymer ?
#
loop_
_entity_poly.entity_id
_entity_poly.type
_entity_poly.pdbx_seq_one_letter_code
_entity_poly.pdbx_strand_id
1 'polypeptide(L)'
;MSISWGTIKQIAILVGPMLLPKAIGYYRSVRAAPSIHGIPIRPVPANVARALAILFITAAGFLFKSLPFFSPENIFSLTQSRLQIPTDVLFTRLSGLRTAGLTATDDILRSKINSLESRLLYLQFGPGVITDCQFCNVEDPKSYLYYALPAILGPYLYNLCILALVTSGLFIGKEGAVWRTTATLAGSAIALLEVYLVSSYHYQGNARATRLEDLDAFYWKMRIYRSLMIAAVDGVIGWVLYLSSTNRAFVNPPSTAERVETATRIVEMMRSKLNAMGIVRNTVNRDTDLRTRSQNYWVQESMIMGALMEDREVIDGVKNALENRINMQTIATDAGTYAENILGPIEADLGMNGQT
;
A
#
# COMPACT_ATOMS: atom_id res chain seq x y z
N MET A 1 23.58 22.19 -6.23
CA MET A 1 23.82 21.61 -7.57
C MET A 1 22.49 21.53 -8.30
N SER A 2 22.24 22.36 -9.30
CA SER A 2 21.02 22.25 -10.13
C SER A 2 21.29 21.28 -11.27
N ILE A 3 20.55 20.16 -11.29
CA ILE A 3 20.57 19.25 -12.44
C ILE A 3 19.90 19.99 -13.60
N SER A 4 20.68 20.35 -14.63
CA SER A 4 20.12 21.05 -15.79
C SER A 4 19.18 20.13 -16.56
N TRP A 5 18.13 20.70 -17.17
CA TRP A 5 17.21 19.97 -18.05
C TRP A 5 17.95 19.25 -19.19
N GLY A 6 19.06 19.82 -19.67
CA GLY A 6 19.93 19.19 -20.66
C GLY A 6 20.55 17.89 -20.17
N THR A 7 20.94 17.82 -18.90
CA THR A 7 21.51 16.62 -18.27
C THR A 7 20.44 15.51 -18.16
N ILE A 8 19.21 15.87 -17.77
CA ILE A 8 18.09 14.92 -17.71
C ILE A 8 17.77 14.38 -19.09
N LYS A 9 17.73 15.23 -20.12
CA LYS A 9 17.49 14.84 -21.50
C LYS A 9 18.57 13.89 -22.03
N GLN A 10 19.84 14.16 -21.73
CA GLN A 10 20.94 13.29 -22.15
C GLN A 10 20.88 11.92 -21.47
N ILE A 11 20.59 11.88 -20.16
CA ILE A 11 20.40 10.61 -19.44
C ILE A 11 19.20 9.85 -20.02
N ALA A 12 18.09 10.54 -20.29
CA ALA A 12 16.90 9.90 -20.87
C ALA A 12 17.14 9.32 -22.27
N ILE A 13 17.91 9.99 -23.12
CA ILE A 13 18.24 9.51 -24.46
C ILE A 13 19.24 8.33 -24.40
N LEU A 14 20.21 8.39 -23.49
CA LEU A 14 21.22 7.33 -23.33
C LEU A 14 20.64 6.07 -22.69
N VAL A 15 19.86 6.23 -21.63
CA VAL A 15 19.38 5.13 -20.79
C VAL A 15 17.99 4.65 -21.22
N GLY A 16 17.18 5.51 -21.83
CA GLY A 16 15.82 5.22 -22.29
C GLY A 16 15.72 3.96 -23.16
N PRO A 17 16.52 3.81 -24.23
CA PRO A 17 16.45 2.63 -25.10
C PRO A 17 16.77 1.31 -24.39
N MET A 18 17.55 1.33 -23.30
CA MET A 18 17.93 0.14 -22.55
C MET A 18 16.95 -0.18 -21.40
N LEU A 19 16.44 0.84 -20.71
CA LEU A 19 15.50 0.66 -19.59
C LEU A 19 14.05 0.46 -20.06
N LEU A 20 13.61 1.17 -21.10
CA LEU A 20 12.23 1.14 -21.57
C LEU A 20 11.76 -0.28 -21.96
N PRO A 21 12.49 -1.09 -22.76
CA PRO A 21 12.05 -2.45 -23.07
C PRO A 21 12.03 -3.35 -21.83
N LYS A 22 12.96 -3.18 -20.88
CA LYS A 22 12.95 -3.92 -19.61
C LYS A 22 11.75 -3.54 -18.74
N ALA A 23 11.41 -2.25 -18.65
CA ALA A 23 10.25 -1.77 -17.91
C ALA A 23 8.94 -2.27 -18.53
N ILE A 24 8.83 -2.25 -19.87
CA ILE A 24 7.67 -2.81 -20.58
C ILE A 24 7.58 -4.31 -20.36
N GLY A 25 8.70 -5.04 -20.44
CA GLY A 25 8.76 -6.47 -20.16
C GLY A 25 8.31 -6.81 -18.73
N TYR A 26 8.80 -6.05 -17.75
CA TYR A 26 8.40 -6.20 -16.35
C TYR A 26 6.92 -5.89 -16.11
N TYR A 27 6.41 -4.81 -16.70
CA TYR A 27 4.98 -4.48 -16.63
C TYR A 27 4.12 -5.59 -17.23
N ARG A 28 4.51 -6.12 -18.40
CA ARG A 28 3.80 -7.22 -19.05
C ARG A 28 3.85 -8.50 -18.22
N SER A 29 4.98 -8.85 -17.61
CA SER A 29 5.08 -10.03 -16.75
C SER A 29 4.24 -9.89 -15.48
N VAL A 30 4.25 -8.72 -14.86
CA VAL A 30 3.44 -8.44 -13.65
C VAL A 30 1.95 -8.48 -13.95
N ARG A 31 1.52 -7.94 -15.11
CA ARG A 31 0.12 -7.98 -15.55
C ARG A 31 -0.34 -9.38 -15.98
N ALA A 32 0.55 -10.18 -16.57
CA ALA A 32 0.24 -11.54 -17.02
C ALA A 32 0.30 -12.58 -15.89
N ALA A 33 0.98 -12.29 -14.77
CA ALA A 33 1.16 -13.21 -13.64
C ALA A 33 -0.15 -13.86 -13.13
N PRO A 34 -1.29 -13.15 -12.99
CA PRO A 34 -2.55 -13.78 -12.54
C PRO A 34 -3.05 -14.82 -13.54
N SER A 35 -2.99 -14.52 -14.84
CA SER A 35 -3.39 -15.43 -15.92
C SER A 35 -2.46 -16.64 -16.03
N ILE A 36 -1.15 -16.45 -15.81
CA ILE A 36 -0.16 -17.53 -15.86
C ILE A 36 -0.38 -18.52 -14.71
N HIS A 37 -0.76 -18.04 -13.54
CA HIS A 37 -0.98 -18.87 -12.36
C HIS A 37 -2.42 -19.35 -12.19
N GLY A 38 -3.35 -18.96 -13.07
CA GLY A 38 -4.76 -19.34 -13.00
C GLY A 38 -5.47 -18.79 -11.77
N ILE A 39 -5.01 -17.67 -11.21
CA ILE A 39 -5.55 -17.10 -9.96
C ILE A 39 -6.61 -16.04 -10.31
N PRO A 40 -7.87 -16.21 -9.87
CA PRO A 40 -8.92 -15.24 -10.17
C PRO A 40 -8.72 -13.92 -9.42
N ILE A 41 -9.20 -12.84 -10.04
CA ILE A 41 -9.27 -11.52 -9.41
C ILE A 41 -10.30 -11.59 -8.29
N ARG A 42 -9.89 -11.21 -7.08
CA ARG A 42 -10.76 -11.19 -5.89
C ARG A 42 -11.04 -9.75 -5.44
N PRO A 43 -12.18 -9.51 -4.76
CA PRO A 43 -12.42 -8.23 -4.09
C PRO A 43 -11.37 -7.98 -2.99
N VAL A 44 -11.22 -6.73 -2.59
CA VAL A 44 -10.26 -6.34 -1.54
C VAL A 44 -10.65 -7.01 -0.22
N PRO A 45 -9.75 -7.76 0.44
CA PRO A 45 -10.01 -8.32 1.76
C PRO A 45 -10.30 -7.22 2.79
N ALA A 46 -11.22 -7.45 3.73
CA ALA A 46 -11.64 -6.44 4.69
C ALA A 46 -10.47 -5.87 5.53
N ASN A 47 -9.49 -6.71 5.87
CA ASN A 47 -8.30 -6.29 6.62
C ASN A 47 -7.43 -5.33 5.80
N VAL A 48 -7.29 -5.58 4.49
CA VAL A 48 -6.55 -4.72 3.58
C VAL A 48 -7.33 -3.42 3.31
N ALA A 49 -8.66 -3.46 3.27
CA ALA A 49 -9.46 -2.24 3.16
C ALA A 49 -9.22 -1.29 4.35
N ARG A 50 -9.12 -1.83 5.58
CA ARG A 50 -8.75 -1.03 6.78
C ARG A 50 -7.33 -0.47 6.66
N ALA A 51 -6.38 -1.27 6.18
CA ALA A 51 -5.01 -0.88 5.91
C ALA A 51 -4.94 0.33 4.96
N LEU A 52 -5.66 0.25 3.84
CA LEU A 52 -5.76 1.31 2.84
C LEU A 52 -6.44 2.56 3.40
N ALA A 53 -7.47 2.40 4.23
CA ALA A 53 -8.14 3.52 4.88
C ALA A 53 -7.18 4.27 5.83
N ILE A 54 -6.37 3.54 6.60
CA ILE A 54 -5.35 4.15 7.48
C ILE A 54 -4.34 4.93 6.64
N LEU A 55 -3.75 4.32 5.60
CA LEU A 55 -2.80 5.00 4.71
C LEU A 55 -3.40 6.22 4.01
N PHE A 56 -4.67 6.15 3.61
CA PHE A 56 -5.36 7.26 3.00
C PHE A 56 -5.55 8.42 3.97
N ILE A 57 -6.00 8.14 5.20
CA ILE A 57 -6.18 9.16 6.24
C ILE A 57 -4.83 9.80 6.61
N THR A 58 -3.75 9.01 6.70
CA THR A 58 -2.43 9.54 7.05
C THR A 58 -1.87 10.39 5.93
N ALA A 59 -1.93 9.92 4.68
CA ALA A 59 -1.54 10.69 3.50
C ALA A 59 -2.35 11.99 3.39
N ALA A 60 -3.67 11.93 3.56
CA ALA A 60 -4.53 13.10 3.56
C ALA A 60 -4.15 14.06 4.69
N GLY A 61 -3.91 13.58 5.91
CA GLY A 61 -3.46 14.40 7.04
C GLY A 61 -2.15 15.14 6.77
N PHE A 62 -1.17 14.47 6.14
CA PHE A 62 0.09 15.12 5.75
C PHE A 62 -0.09 16.13 4.62
N LEU A 63 -0.96 15.87 3.65
CA LEU A 63 -1.35 16.83 2.62
C LEU A 63 -2.07 18.05 3.22
N PHE A 64 -3.00 17.86 4.14
CA PHE A 64 -3.64 18.96 4.86
C PHE A 64 -2.62 19.79 5.64
N LYS A 65 -1.62 19.14 6.27
CA LYS A 65 -0.53 19.83 6.97
C LYS A 65 0.38 20.64 6.04
N SER A 66 0.37 20.37 4.73
CA SER A 66 1.11 21.14 3.73
C SER A 66 0.47 22.49 3.39
N LEU A 67 -0.80 22.70 3.80
CA LEU A 67 -1.51 23.96 3.58
C LEU A 67 -0.83 25.13 4.32
N PRO A 68 -0.87 26.34 3.75
CA PRO A 68 -0.18 27.51 4.30
C PRO A 68 -0.68 27.90 5.69
N PHE A 69 -1.92 27.57 6.04
CA PHE A 69 -2.49 27.84 7.36
C PHE A 69 -1.71 27.20 8.51
N PHE A 70 -1.10 26.04 8.29
CA PHE A 70 -0.30 25.36 9.32
C PHE A 70 1.17 25.76 9.29
N SER A 71 1.58 26.58 8.32
CA SER A 71 2.96 27.03 8.19
C SER A 71 3.23 28.19 9.16
N PRO A 72 4.38 28.18 9.87
CA PRO A 72 4.78 29.36 10.62
C PRO A 72 5.03 30.52 9.64
N GLU A 73 4.77 31.73 10.11
CA GLU A 73 4.94 32.94 9.33
C GLU A 73 6.43 33.21 9.02
N ASN A 74 6.71 33.62 7.79
CA ASN A 74 8.01 34.12 7.41
C ASN A 74 8.02 35.65 7.56
N ILE A 75 8.79 36.16 8.52
CA ILE A 75 8.80 37.60 8.86
C ILE A 75 9.34 38.46 7.70
N PHE A 76 10.28 37.94 6.91
CA PHE A 76 10.80 38.66 5.74
C PHE A 76 9.75 38.74 4.62
N SER A 77 8.99 37.67 4.42
CA SER A 77 7.87 37.67 3.46
C SER A 77 6.69 38.52 3.95
N LEU A 78 6.39 38.51 5.24
CA LEU A 78 5.28 39.27 5.81
C LEU A 78 5.55 40.78 5.74
N THR A 79 6.76 41.20 6.11
CA THR A 79 7.17 42.61 6.09
C THR A 79 7.68 43.10 4.74
N GLN A 80 7.70 42.23 3.72
CA GLN A 80 8.25 42.50 2.38
C GLN A 80 9.67 43.12 2.43
N SER A 81 10.51 42.61 3.33
CA SER A 81 11.82 43.19 3.63
C SER A 81 12.97 42.34 3.09
N ARG A 82 14.00 43.01 2.56
CA ARG A 82 15.25 42.35 2.14
C ARG A 82 16.04 41.81 3.33
N LEU A 83 16.85 40.78 3.08
CA LEU A 83 17.65 40.14 4.13
C LEU A 83 18.68 41.07 4.81
N GLN A 84 19.13 42.12 4.11
CA GLN A 84 20.15 43.07 4.59
C GLN A 84 19.58 44.24 5.42
N ILE A 85 18.26 44.30 5.64
CA ILE A 85 17.61 45.40 6.39
C ILE A 85 18.11 45.46 7.85
N PRO A 86 18.29 46.62 8.50
CA PRO A 86 18.62 46.66 9.92
C PRO A 86 17.55 45.96 10.78
N THR A 87 17.96 45.26 11.84
CA THR A 87 17.05 44.45 12.69
C THR A 87 15.95 45.32 13.30
N ASP A 88 16.29 46.50 13.79
CA ASP A 88 15.30 47.40 14.43
C ASP A 88 14.21 47.83 13.45
N VAL A 89 14.57 48.15 12.21
CA VAL A 89 13.62 48.53 11.16
C VAL A 89 12.71 47.36 10.80
N LEU A 90 13.23 46.13 10.76
CA LEU A 90 12.42 44.93 10.52
C LEU A 90 11.34 44.76 11.58
N PHE A 91 11.71 44.87 12.86
CA PHE A 91 10.77 44.71 13.98
C PHE A 91 9.84 45.90 14.15
N THR A 92 10.24 47.11 13.74
CA THR A 92 9.34 48.28 13.71
C THR A 92 8.29 48.13 12.61
N ARG A 93 8.64 47.52 11.47
CA ARG A 93 7.65 47.17 10.43
C ARG A 93 6.73 46.05 10.91
N LEU A 94 7.29 45.03 11.56
CA LEU A 94 6.50 43.92 12.12
C LEU A 94 5.50 44.43 13.17
N SER A 95 5.91 45.34 14.05
CA SER A 95 5.02 45.94 15.05
C SER A 95 3.89 46.74 14.42
N GLY A 96 4.13 47.39 13.28
CA GLY A 96 3.09 48.10 12.53
C GLY A 96 2.07 47.18 11.87
N LEU A 97 2.44 45.93 11.56
CA LEU A 97 1.53 44.94 10.97
C LEU A 97 0.72 44.17 12.04
N ARG A 98 1.19 44.15 13.29
CA ARG A 98 0.52 43.42 14.38
C ARG A 98 -0.35 44.35 15.20
N THR A 99 -1.65 44.09 15.22
CA THR A 99 -2.64 44.88 15.97
C THR A 99 -2.43 44.85 17.49
N ALA A 100 -1.86 43.78 18.02
CA ALA A 100 -1.60 43.58 19.46
C ALA A 100 -0.15 43.88 19.90
N GLY A 101 0.70 44.41 19.01
CA GLY A 101 2.13 44.61 19.28
C GLY A 101 3.00 43.36 19.06
N LEU A 102 4.29 43.45 19.45
CA LEU A 102 5.22 42.31 19.36
C LEU A 102 4.84 41.23 20.37
N THR A 103 4.97 39.97 19.97
CA THR A 103 4.82 38.84 20.89
C THR A 103 6.12 38.57 21.63
N ALA A 104 6.06 37.91 22.80
CA ALA A 104 7.27 37.50 23.53
C ALA A 104 8.24 36.67 22.68
N THR A 105 7.72 35.86 21.75
CA THR A 105 8.52 35.11 20.77
C THR A 105 9.25 36.00 19.78
N ASP A 106 8.66 37.14 19.38
CA ASP A 106 9.31 38.10 18.50
C ASP A 106 10.45 38.83 19.21
N ASP A 107 10.28 39.16 20.49
CA ASP A 107 11.33 39.81 21.27
C ASP A 107 12.55 38.90 21.45
N ILE A 108 12.32 37.61 21.72
CA ILE A 108 13.37 36.59 21.74
C ILE A 108 14.02 36.51 20.35
N LEU A 109 13.21 36.42 19.30
CA LEU A 109 13.73 36.32 17.94
C LEU A 109 14.58 37.54 17.58
N ARG A 110 14.16 38.76 17.95
CA ARG A 110 14.89 40.02 17.75
C ARG A 110 16.29 39.97 18.34
N SER A 111 16.43 39.40 19.54
CA SER A 111 17.74 39.23 20.18
C SER A 111 18.65 38.23 19.45
N LYS A 112 18.07 37.23 18.77
CA LYS A 112 18.78 36.14 18.08
C LYS A 112 19.15 36.48 16.63
N ILE A 113 18.34 37.27 15.91
CA ILE A 113 18.58 37.60 14.48
C ILE A 113 19.35 38.91 14.26
N ASN A 114 20.37 39.15 15.08
CA ASN A 114 21.18 40.38 15.07
C ASN A 114 22.24 40.43 13.95
N SER A 115 22.67 39.30 13.39
CA SER A 115 23.70 39.21 12.36
C SER A 115 23.10 38.74 11.02
N LEU A 116 23.82 38.99 9.92
CA LEU A 116 23.42 38.42 8.62
C LEU A 116 23.41 36.89 8.68
N GLU A 117 24.38 36.30 9.36
CA GLU A 117 24.52 34.85 9.47
C GLU A 117 23.36 34.20 10.22
N SER A 118 22.91 34.78 11.34
CA SER A 118 21.75 34.25 12.07
C SER A 118 20.45 34.37 11.27
N ARG A 119 20.33 35.35 10.36
CA ARG A 119 19.20 35.44 9.42
C ARG A 119 19.26 34.40 8.31
N LEU A 120 20.44 34.00 7.85
CA LEU A 120 20.57 32.90 6.90
C LEU A 120 20.19 31.56 7.55
N LEU A 121 20.62 31.34 8.79
CA LEU A 121 20.25 30.17 9.59
C LEU A 121 18.74 30.13 9.88
N TYR A 122 18.11 31.29 10.10
CA TYR A 122 16.65 31.41 10.19
C TYR A 122 15.94 30.89 8.93
N LEU A 123 16.47 31.14 7.73
CA LEU A 123 15.86 30.65 6.49
C LEU A 123 16.04 29.13 6.29
N GLN A 124 17.09 28.55 6.86
CA GLN A 124 17.38 27.13 6.79
C GLN A 124 16.58 26.31 7.82
N PHE A 125 16.56 26.73 9.09
CA PHE A 125 15.99 25.97 10.21
C PHE A 125 14.64 26.49 10.71
N GLY A 126 14.25 27.70 10.33
CA GLY A 126 12.96 28.31 10.68
C GLY A 126 12.94 29.01 12.05
N PRO A 127 11.82 29.68 12.39
CA PRO A 127 11.70 30.51 13.59
C PRO A 127 11.87 29.73 14.90
N GLY A 128 11.21 28.57 15.03
CA GLY A 128 11.19 27.81 16.30
C GLY A 128 12.56 27.32 16.74
N VAL A 129 13.41 26.87 15.79
CA VAL A 129 14.77 26.42 16.12
C VAL A 129 15.63 27.59 16.61
N ILE A 130 15.46 28.78 16.03
CA ILE A 130 16.22 29.97 16.42
C ILE A 130 15.77 30.52 17.78
N THR A 131 14.47 30.47 18.09
CA THR A 131 13.93 30.99 19.36
C THR A 131 14.13 30.03 20.53
N ASP A 132 13.93 28.73 20.29
CA ASP A 132 13.79 27.75 21.38
C ASP A 132 15.13 27.07 21.73
N CYS A 133 16.12 27.12 20.82
CA CYS A 133 17.42 26.54 21.08
C CYS A 133 18.29 27.44 21.98
N GLN A 134 18.61 26.96 23.19
CA GLN A 134 19.44 27.67 24.16
C GLN A 134 20.95 27.47 23.95
N PHE A 135 21.36 26.31 23.42
CA PHE A 135 22.77 25.95 23.24
C PHE A 135 23.30 26.23 21.82
N CYS A 136 22.44 26.63 20.89
CA CYS A 136 22.82 26.87 19.51
C CYS A 136 23.57 28.19 19.36
N ASN A 137 24.67 28.17 18.62
CA ASN A 137 25.54 29.31 18.39
C ASN A 137 25.79 29.51 16.90
N VAL A 138 25.93 30.76 16.47
CA VAL A 138 26.14 31.13 15.06
C VAL A 138 27.49 30.61 14.55
N GLU A 139 28.51 30.57 15.41
CA GLU A 139 29.86 30.08 15.09
C GLU A 139 29.90 28.58 14.77
N ASP A 140 28.97 27.79 15.32
CA ASP A 140 28.79 26.38 14.98
C ASP A 140 27.39 26.12 14.42
N PRO A 141 27.19 26.29 13.10
CA PRO A 141 25.91 26.05 12.43
C PRO A 141 25.34 24.65 12.65
N LYS A 142 26.18 23.65 12.96
CA LYS A 142 25.73 22.27 13.19
C LYS A 142 24.93 22.12 14.49
N SER A 143 25.16 23.01 15.46
CA SER A 143 24.38 23.04 16.70
C SER A 143 22.86 23.17 16.44
N TYR A 144 22.48 24.01 15.47
CA TYR A 144 21.09 24.16 15.02
C TYR A 144 20.55 22.91 14.32
N LEU A 145 21.38 22.21 13.54
CA LEU A 145 21.00 20.95 12.90
C LEU A 145 20.66 19.89 13.94
N TYR A 146 21.51 19.71 14.97
CA TYR A 146 21.27 18.72 16.02
C TYR A 146 19.99 19.00 16.79
N TYR A 147 19.68 20.27 17.07
CA TYR A 147 18.42 20.66 17.69
C TYR A 147 17.20 20.42 16.77
N ALA A 148 17.36 20.64 15.46
CA ALA A 148 16.27 20.47 14.49
C ALA A 148 15.96 18.99 14.17
N LEU A 149 16.90 18.07 14.39
CA LEU A 149 16.78 16.66 14.01
C LEU A 149 15.50 15.99 14.54
N PRO A 150 15.12 16.11 15.83
CA PRO A 150 13.88 15.51 16.33
C PRO A 150 12.63 16.04 15.63
N ALA A 151 12.58 17.34 15.31
CA ALA A 151 11.45 17.95 14.60
C ALA A 151 11.38 17.51 13.13
N ILE A 152 12.53 17.22 12.51
CA ILE A 152 12.65 16.69 11.15
C ILE A 152 12.26 15.20 11.10
N LEU A 153 12.80 14.39 12.01
CA LEU A 153 12.60 12.95 12.04
C LEU A 153 11.24 12.53 12.63
N GLY A 154 10.65 13.34 13.51
CA GLY A 154 9.38 13.03 14.17
C GLY A 154 8.26 12.59 13.20
N PRO A 155 7.95 13.36 12.15
CA PRO A 155 6.99 12.96 11.12
C PRO A 155 7.30 11.62 10.43
N TYR A 156 8.58 11.33 10.17
CA TYR A 156 9.00 10.07 9.56
C TYR A 156 8.89 8.89 10.52
N LEU A 157 9.26 9.07 11.79
CA LEU A 157 9.10 8.04 12.82
C LEU A 157 7.62 7.70 13.02
N TYR A 158 6.76 8.72 13.07
CA TYR A 158 5.31 8.54 13.11
C TYR A 158 4.82 7.75 11.89
N ASN A 159 5.27 8.11 10.67
CA ASN A 159 4.88 7.37 9.48
C ASN A 159 5.43 5.94 9.46
N LEU A 160 6.65 5.71 9.92
CA LEU A 160 7.23 4.37 10.06
C LEU A 160 6.42 3.49 11.02
N CYS A 161 5.90 4.05 12.11
CA CYS A 161 4.98 3.33 13.00
C CYS A 161 3.68 2.94 12.28
N ILE A 162 3.11 3.84 11.49
CA ILE A 162 1.92 3.54 10.66
C ILE A 162 2.23 2.45 9.65
N LEU A 163 3.31 2.59 8.88
CA LEU A 163 3.72 1.60 7.89
C LEU A 163 3.99 0.24 8.54
N ALA A 164 4.62 0.20 9.72
CA ALA A 164 4.84 -1.02 10.48
C ALA A 164 3.53 -1.68 10.94
N LEU A 165 2.53 -0.89 11.32
CA LEU A 165 1.20 -1.38 11.69
C LEU A 165 0.46 -1.93 10.46
N VAL A 166 0.44 -1.18 9.37
CA VAL A 166 -0.24 -1.49 8.10
C VAL A 166 0.43 -2.67 7.36
N THR A 167 1.70 -2.94 7.61
CA THR A 167 2.41 -4.11 7.04
C THR A 167 2.60 -5.24 8.06
N SER A 168 1.97 -5.15 9.24
CA SER A 168 2.07 -6.20 10.24
C SER A 168 1.25 -7.42 9.86
N GLY A 169 1.88 -8.59 9.86
CA GLY A 169 1.20 -9.87 9.65
C GLY A 169 0.12 -10.16 10.69
N LEU A 170 0.27 -9.63 11.91
CA LEU A 170 -0.72 -9.83 12.99
C LEU A 170 -2.03 -9.08 12.74
N PHE A 171 -1.96 -7.88 12.15
CA PHE A 171 -3.14 -7.02 11.96
C PHE A 171 -3.80 -7.20 10.60
N ILE A 172 -3.00 -7.46 9.55
CA ILE A 172 -3.49 -7.45 8.15
C ILE A 172 -3.32 -8.80 7.45
N GLY A 173 -2.44 -9.66 7.97
CA GLY A 173 -2.17 -10.98 7.42
C GLY A 173 -1.01 -10.99 6.41
N LYS A 174 -0.88 -12.11 5.69
CA LYS A 174 0.22 -12.40 4.74
C LYS A 174 0.38 -11.31 3.67
N GLU A 175 -0.73 -10.74 3.20
CA GLU A 175 -0.76 -9.71 2.15
C GLU A 175 0.02 -8.44 2.53
N GLY A 176 -0.09 -7.99 3.79
CA GLY A 176 0.65 -6.82 4.28
C GLY A 176 2.10 -7.15 4.65
N ALA A 177 2.33 -8.36 5.17
CA ALA A 177 3.64 -8.78 5.68
C ALA A 177 4.73 -8.80 4.59
N VAL A 178 4.37 -9.14 3.34
CA VAL A 178 5.32 -9.18 2.21
C VAL A 178 5.93 -7.81 1.94
N TRP A 179 5.17 -6.73 2.13
CA TRP A 179 5.60 -5.37 1.83
C TRP A 179 6.29 -4.66 3.00
N ARG A 180 6.44 -5.33 4.15
CA ARG A 180 7.01 -4.72 5.36
C ARG A 180 8.43 -4.22 5.16
N THR A 181 9.31 -5.05 4.59
CA THR A 181 10.72 -4.69 4.38
C THR A 181 10.87 -3.56 3.37
N THR A 182 10.09 -3.59 2.28
CA THR A 182 10.08 -2.52 1.28
C THR A 182 9.52 -1.22 1.84
N ALA A 183 8.47 -1.29 2.67
CA ALA A 183 7.87 -0.12 3.30
C ALA A 183 8.81 0.54 4.31
N THR A 184 9.45 -0.25 5.17
CA THR A 184 10.41 0.26 6.16
C THR A 184 11.67 0.81 5.49
N LEU A 185 12.18 0.16 4.45
CA LEU A 185 13.31 0.66 3.68
C LEU A 185 12.97 1.97 2.95
N ALA A 186 11.80 2.07 2.31
CA ALA A 186 11.38 3.29 1.63
C ALA A 186 11.19 4.45 2.61
N GLY A 187 10.51 4.22 3.74
CA GLY A 187 10.30 5.23 4.78
C GLY A 187 11.60 5.72 5.41
N SER A 188 12.52 4.79 5.74
CA SER A 188 13.83 5.16 6.28
C SER A 188 14.72 5.87 5.26
N ALA A 189 14.72 5.45 4.00
CA ALA A 189 15.50 6.09 2.94
C ALA A 189 15.10 7.56 2.74
N ILE A 190 13.81 7.87 2.78
CA ILE A 190 13.33 9.25 2.61
C ILE A 190 13.64 10.10 3.84
N ALA A 191 13.56 9.54 5.05
CA ALA A 191 13.99 10.23 6.26
C ALA A 191 15.48 10.60 6.19
N LEU A 192 16.34 9.66 5.79
CA LEU A 192 17.78 9.90 5.61
C LEU A 192 18.06 10.90 4.49
N LEU A 193 17.31 10.84 3.39
CA LEU A 193 17.42 11.79 2.28
C LEU A 193 17.12 13.21 2.76
N GLU A 194 16.07 13.43 3.54
CA GLU A 194 15.77 14.75 4.09
C GLU A 194 16.89 15.23 5.02
N VAL A 195 17.36 14.40 5.95
CA VAL A 195 18.49 14.79 6.83
C VAL A 195 19.71 15.17 6.01
N TYR A 196 20.02 14.41 4.96
CA TYR A 196 21.10 14.72 4.04
C TYR A 196 20.89 16.06 3.32
N LEU A 197 19.69 16.33 2.80
CA LEU A 197 19.36 17.58 2.12
C LEU A 197 19.48 18.80 3.05
N VAL A 198 19.01 18.69 4.30
CA VAL A 198 19.12 19.78 5.28
C VAL A 198 20.57 20.00 5.71
N SER A 199 21.33 18.92 5.90
CA SER A 199 22.74 18.97 6.32
C SER A 199 23.67 19.50 5.22
N SER A 200 23.42 19.14 3.96
CA SER A 200 24.22 19.55 2.80
C SER A 200 23.79 20.88 2.18
N TYR A 201 22.74 21.52 2.72
CA TYR A 201 22.23 22.78 2.19
C TYR A 201 23.22 23.94 2.38
N HIS A 202 23.58 24.62 1.28
CA HIS A 202 24.48 25.77 1.29
C HIS A 202 23.73 27.06 1.63
N TYR A 203 23.50 27.31 2.92
CA TYR A 203 22.76 28.48 3.41
C TYR A 203 23.38 29.84 3.03
N GLN A 204 24.71 29.90 2.86
CA GLN A 204 25.45 31.10 2.44
C GLN A 204 25.06 31.61 1.04
N GLY A 205 24.41 30.79 0.20
CA GLY A 205 23.93 31.22 -1.11
C GLY A 205 22.95 32.40 -1.04
N ASN A 206 22.12 32.45 0.01
CA ASN A 206 21.16 33.52 0.23
C ASN A 206 21.81 34.86 0.64
N ALA A 207 23.09 34.89 1.01
CA ALA A 207 23.77 36.13 1.41
C ALA A 207 23.87 37.16 0.27
N ARG A 208 23.89 36.67 -0.98
CA ARG A 208 23.99 37.50 -2.20
C ARG A 208 22.63 37.96 -2.74
N ALA A 209 21.53 37.46 -2.19
CA ALA A 209 20.19 37.81 -2.66
C ALA A 209 19.86 39.26 -2.30
N THR A 210 19.66 40.09 -3.33
CA THR A 210 19.31 41.51 -3.15
C THR A 210 17.80 41.75 -3.10
N ARG A 211 17.01 40.85 -3.70
CA ARG A 211 15.56 40.93 -3.77
C ARG A 211 14.92 39.81 -2.95
N LEU A 212 13.67 39.99 -2.57
CA LEU A 212 12.90 38.99 -1.83
C LEU A 212 12.55 37.78 -2.72
N GLU A 213 12.30 38.00 -4.01
CA GLU A 213 12.00 36.94 -4.98
C GLU A 213 13.17 35.96 -5.18
N ASP A 214 14.40 36.45 -5.03
CA ASP A 214 15.62 35.65 -5.15
C ASP A 214 15.93 34.84 -3.87
N LEU A 215 15.16 35.05 -2.79
CA LEU A 215 15.42 34.45 -1.50
C LEU A 215 14.92 33.01 -1.45
N ASP A 216 15.82 32.06 -1.18
CA ASP A 216 15.41 30.68 -0.99
C ASP A 216 14.94 30.44 0.46
N ALA A 217 13.61 30.41 0.65
CA ALA A 217 12.95 30.05 1.89
C ALA A 217 12.98 28.52 2.14
N PHE A 218 14.19 27.98 2.31
CA PHE A 218 14.45 26.53 2.35
C PHE A 218 13.61 25.80 3.40
N TYR A 219 13.53 26.30 4.64
CA TYR A 219 12.73 25.69 5.72
C TYR A 219 11.27 25.45 5.31
N TRP A 220 10.64 26.46 4.70
CA TRP A 220 9.24 26.40 4.27
C TRP A 220 9.03 25.44 3.11
N LYS A 221 9.92 25.46 2.11
CA LYS A 221 9.89 24.51 1.00
C LYS A 221 10.06 23.07 1.49
N MET A 222 11.05 22.84 2.35
CA MET A 222 11.35 21.51 2.87
C MET A 222 10.19 20.94 3.70
N ARG A 223 9.47 21.79 4.45
CA ARG A 223 8.27 21.39 5.16
C ARG A 223 7.17 20.86 4.21
N ILE A 224 6.95 21.53 3.09
CA ILE A 224 5.98 21.09 2.06
C ILE A 224 6.45 19.78 1.43
N TYR A 225 7.73 19.70 1.04
CA TYR A 225 8.31 18.49 0.47
C TYR A 225 8.24 17.31 1.43
N ARG A 226 8.49 17.49 2.73
CA ARG A 226 8.34 16.44 3.75
C ARG A 226 6.93 15.85 3.74
N SER A 227 5.91 16.71 3.85
CA SER A 227 4.51 16.29 3.79
C SER A 227 4.18 15.55 2.49
N LEU A 228 4.65 16.07 1.34
CA LEU A 228 4.40 15.46 0.04
C LEU A 228 5.10 14.11 -0.13
N MET A 229 6.36 14.00 0.31
CA MET A 229 7.15 12.78 0.23
C MET A 229 6.54 11.67 1.09
N ILE A 230 6.11 11.99 2.31
CA ILE A 230 5.41 11.03 3.18
C ILE A 230 4.10 10.57 2.53
N ALA A 231 3.26 11.50 2.06
CA ALA A 231 2.02 11.15 1.39
C ALA A 231 2.23 10.33 0.10
N ALA A 232 3.29 10.61 -0.65
CA ALA A 232 3.66 9.85 -1.85
C ALA A 232 4.06 8.41 -1.52
N VAL A 233 4.84 8.20 -0.44
CA VAL A 233 5.21 6.85 0.02
C VAL A 233 3.98 6.06 0.43
N ASP A 234 3.11 6.65 1.25
CA ASP A 234 1.87 6.00 1.69
C ASP A 234 0.97 5.67 0.51
N GLY A 235 0.87 6.58 -0.47
CA GLY A 235 0.12 6.37 -1.71
C GLY A 235 0.68 5.23 -2.55
N VAL A 236 2.01 5.16 -2.73
CA VAL A 236 2.67 4.09 -3.49
C VAL A 236 2.52 2.74 -2.79
N ILE A 237 2.73 2.69 -1.47
CA ILE A 237 2.58 1.45 -0.68
C ILE A 237 1.13 1.00 -0.69
N GLY A 238 0.18 1.90 -0.50
CA GLY A 238 -1.25 1.61 -0.58
C GLY A 238 -1.66 1.09 -1.96
N TRP A 239 -1.16 1.72 -3.02
CA TRP A 239 -1.39 1.27 -4.39
C TRP A 239 -0.88 -0.15 -4.64
N VAL A 240 0.34 -0.44 -4.21
CA VAL A 240 0.96 -1.75 -4.36
C VAL A 240 0.24 -2.82 -3.52
N LEU A 241 -0.17 -2.48 -2.29
CA LEU A 241 -0.97 -3.35 -1.42
C LEU A 241 -2.34 -3.68 -2.03
N TYR A 242 -2.99 -2.69 -2.65
CA TYR A 242 -4.24 -2.90 -3.39
C TYR A 242 -4.03 -3.86 -4.58
N LEU A 243 -2.98 -3.65 -5.36
CA LEU A 243 -2.67 -4.48 -6.52
C LEU A 243 -2.34 -5.93 -6.14
N SER A 244 -1.53 -6.15 -5.09
CA SER A 244 -1.18 -7.48 -4.62
C SER A 244 -2.37 -8.20 -4.00
N SER A 245 -3.13 -7.51 -3.13
CA SER A 245 -4.26 -8.13 -2.44
C SER A 245 -5.42 -8.50 -3.37
N THR A 246 -5.62 -7.79 -4.49
CA THR A 246 -6.67 -8.11 -5.48
C THR A 246 -6.24 -9.11 -6.55
N ASN A 247 -5.03 -9.67 -6.44
CA ASN A 247 -4.41 -10.53 -7.45
C ASN A 247 -4.32 -9.89 -8.84
N ARG A 248 -4.24 -8.55 -8.92
CA ARG A 248 -4.13 -7.83 -10.20
C ARG A 248 -2.68 -7.72 -10.67
N ALA A 249 -1.74 -7.67 -9.73
CA ALA A 249 -0.30 -7.58 -9.97
C ALA A 249 0.46 -8.06 -8.72
N PHE A 250 1.72 -8.48 -8.86
CA PHE A 250 2.55 -8.98 -7.75
C PHE A 250 1.94 -10.18 -7.00
N VAL A 251 1.40 -11.13 -7.77
CA VAL A 251 0.81 -12.35 -7.23
C VAL A 251 1.91 -13.21 -6.61
N ASN A 252 1.77 -13.53 -5.32
CA ASN A 252 2.64 -14.50 -4.66
C ASN A 252 2.01 -15.88 -4.80
N PRO A 253 2.56 -16.77 -5.64
CA PRO A 253 2.00 -18.11 -5.75
C PRO A 253 2.13 -18.84 -4.40
N PRO A 254 1.16 -19.68 -4.02
CA PRO A 254 1.27 -20.50 -2.81
C PRO A 254 2.52 -21.37 -2.93
N SER A 255 3.24 -21.50 -1.82
CA SER A 255 4.50 -22.25 -1.79
C SER A 255 4.28 -23.71 -2.17
N THR A 256 5.32 -24.40 -2.67
CA THR A 256 5.21 -25.83 -3.01
C THR A 256 4.75 -26.66 -1.81
N ALA A 257 5.23 -26.33 -0.60
CA ALA A 257 4.79 -26.94 0.64
C ALA A 257 3.30 -26.70 0.91
N GLU A 258 2.83 -25.46 0.76
CA GLU A 258 1.42 -25.08 0.96
C GLU A 258 0.50 -25.75 -0.07
N ARG A 259 0.97 -25.93 -1.32
CA ARG A 259 0.25 -26.70 -2.35
C ARG A 259 0.18 -28.18 -2.02
N VAL A 260 1.29 -28.77 -1.58
CA VAL A 260 1.34 -30.19 -1.17
C VAL A 260 0.44 -30.41 0.04
N GLU A 261 0.52 -29.56 1.05
CA GLU A 261 -0.34 -29.63 2.24
C GLU A 261 -1.82 -29.54 1.87
N THR A 262 -2.19 -28.60 1.00
CA THR A 262 -3.58 -28.47 0.54
C THR A 262 -4.04 -29.73 -0.20
N ALA A 263 -3.22 -30.26 -1.12
CA ALA A 263 -3.53 -31.49 -1.82
C ALA A 263 -3.64 -32.70 -0.87
N THR A 264 -2.74 -32.80 0.13
CA THR A 264 -2.77 -33.84 1.15
C THR A 264 -4.04 -33.75 2.00
N ARG A 265 -4.47 -32.54 2.40
CA ARG A 265 -5.73 -32.35 3.14
C ARG A 265 -6.94 -32.79 2.31
N ILE A 266 -6.98 -32.45 1.03
CA ILE A 266 -8.04 -32.87 0.11
C ILE A 266 -8.08 -34.41 0.02
N VAL A 267 -6.93 -35.05 -0.18
CA VAL A 267 -6.82 -36.51 -0.26
C VAL A 267 -7.26 -37.18 1.06
N GLU A 268 -6.88 -36.62 2.21
CA GLU A 268 -7.24 -37.19 3.51
C GLU A 268 -8.76 -37.11 3.77
N MET A 269 -9.41 -36.01 3.39
CA MET A 269 -10.87 -35.91 3.46
C MET A 269 -11.57 -36.84 2.47
N MET A 270 -11.03 -36.99 1.25
CA MET A 270 -11.59 -37.98 0.31
C MET A 270 -11.46 -39.40 0.86
N ARG A 271 -10.31 -39.72 1.47
CA ARG A 271 -10.07 -41.01 2.12
C ARG A 271 -11.05 -41.25 3.25
N SER A 272 -11.32 -40.27 4.11
CA SER A 272 -12.27 -40.42 5.21
C SER A 272 -13.70 -40.66 4.70
N LYS A 273 -14.15 -39.93 3.68
CA LYS A 273 -15.45 -40.14 3.03
C LYS A 273 -15.55 -41.49 2.32
N LEU A 274 -14.51 -41.92 1.61
CA LEU A 274 -14.45 -43.23 0.97
C LEU A 274 -14.50 -44.37 2.00
N ASN A 275 -13.81 -44.22 3.13
CA ASN A 275 -13.89 -45.17 4.23
C ASN A 275 -15.30 -45.23 4.83
N ALA A 276 -15.94 -44.08 5.06
CA ALA A 276 -17.32 -44.04 5.55
C ALA A 276 -18.28 -44.71 4.56
N MET A 277 -18.16 -44.44 3.26
CA MET A 277 -18.94 -45.09 2.22
C MET A 277 -18.67 -46.61 2.16
N GLY A 278 -17.42 -47.01 2.33
CA GLY A 278 -17.02 -48.41 2.44
C GLY A 278 -17.68 -49.11 3.63
N ILE A 279 -17.73 -48.46 4.80
CA ILE A 279 -18.42 -48.97 5.98
C ILE A 279 -19.91 -49.12 5.70
N VAL A 280 -20.58 -48.08 5.16
CA VAL A 280 -22.00 -48.14 4.81
C VAL A 280 -22.29 -49.30 3.85
N ARG A 281 -21.51 -49.42 2.77
CA ARG A 281 -21.68 -50.51 1.80
C ARG A 281 -21.48 -51.89 2.43
N ASN A 282 -20.49 -52.03 3.31
CA ASN A 282 -20.22 -53.27 4.01
C ASN A 282 -21.35 -53.62 5.00
N THR A 283 -21.85 -52.63 5.74
CA THR A 283 -23.01 -52.78 6.64
C THR A 283 -24.26 -53.20 5.87
N VAL A 284 -24.56 -52.54 4.73
CA VAL A 284 -25.69 -52.90 3.87
C VAL A 284 -25.56 -54.33 3.33
N ASN A 285 -24.35 -54.76 2.95
CA ASN A 285 -24.14 -56.12 2.43
C ASN A 285 -24.17 -57.20 3.51
N ARG A 286 -23.80 -56.86 4.75
CA ARG A 286 -23.77 -57.81 5.88
C ARG A 286 -25.15 -57.98 6.53
N ASP A 287 -25.98 -56.95 6.55
CA ASP A 287 -27.33 -57.00 7.08
C ASP A 287 -28.32 -57.51 6.02
N THR A 288 -29.10 -58.55 6.35
CA THR A 288 -30.03 -59.17 5.41
C THR A 288 -31.22 -58.28 5.04
N ASP A 289 -31.73 -57.45 5.96
CA ASP A 289 -32.85 -56.53 5.68
C ASP A 289 -32.38 -55.39 4.78
N LEU A 290 -31.26 -54.74 5.13
CA LEU A 290 -30.70 -53.65 4.32
C LEU A 290 -30.29 -54.12 2.92
N ARG A 291 -29.70 -55.31 2.79
CA ARG A 291 -29.35 -55.89 1.49
C ARG A 291 -30.58 -56.12 0.62
N THR A 292 -31.65 -56.66 1.21
CA THR A 292 -32.90 -56.93 0.48
C THR A 292 -33.56 -55.64 0.02
N ARG A 293 -33.60 -54.60 0.88
CA ARG A 293 -34.10 -53.28 0.51
C ARG A 293 -33.28 -52.63 -0.61
N SER A 294 -31.96 -52.72 -0.55
CA SER A 294 -31.06 -52.23 -1.60
C SER A 294 -31.31 -52.93 -2.93
N GLN A 295 -31.39 -54.27 -2.94
CA GLN A 295 -31.69 -55.05 -4.14
C GLN A 295 -33.08 -54.71 -4.71
N ASN A 296 -34.10 -54.62 -3.86
CA ASN A 296 -35.44 -54.26 -4.26
C ASN A 296 -35.50 -52.85 -4.86
N TYR A 297 -34.76 -51.89 -4.29
CA TYR A 297 -34.63 -50.55 -4.86
C TYR A 297 -34.06 -50.60 -6.28
N TRP A 298 -32.95 -51.31 -6.51
CA TRP A 298 -32.34 -51.40 -7.84
C TRP A 298 -33.21 -52.15 -8.86
N VAL A 299 -33.93 -53.20 -8.44
CA VAL A 299 -34.88 -53.91 -9.29
C VAL A 299 -36.09 -53.03 -9.61
N GLN A 300 -36.60 -52.28 -8.63
CA GLN A 300 -37.69 -51.34 -8.84
C GLN A 300 -37.28 -50.19 -9.77
N GLU A 301 -36.09 -49.62 -9.57
CA GLU A 301 -35.54 -48.57 -10.44
C GLU A 301 -35.38 -49.07 -11.88
N SER A 302 -34.85 -50.29 -12.08
CA SER A 302 -34.69 -50.85 -13.43
C SER A 302 -36.03 -51.15 -14.11
N MET A 303 -37.03 -51.62 -13.36
CA MET A 303 -38.39 -51.80 -13.87
C MET A 303 -39.06 -50.46 -14.21
N ILE A 304 -38.94 -49.45 -13.34
CA ILE A 304 -39.51 -48.12 -13.56
C ILE A 304 -38.85 -47.48 -14.77
N MET A 305 -37.51 -47.46 -14.85
CA MET A 305 -36.79 -46.91 -15.99
C MET A 305 -37.05 -47.69 -17.27
N GLY A 306 -37.19 -49.02 -17.20
CA GLY A 306 -37.59 -49.85 -18.32
C GLY A 306 -38.98 -49.48 -18.85
N ALA A 307 -39.97 -49.39 -17.96
CA ALA A 307 -41.33 -48.99 -18.32
C ALA A 307 -41.40 -47.55 -18.85
N LEU A 308 -40.63 -46.63 -18.25
CA LEU A 308 -40.51 -45.25 -18.73
C LEU A 308 -39.89 -45.20 -20.14
N MET A 309 -38.95 -46.09 -20.43
CA MET A 309 -38.30 -46.24 -21.74
C MET A 309 -39.12 -47.04 -22.76
N GLU A 310 -40.27 -47.61 -22.40
CA GLU A 310 -41.23 -48.23 -23.31
C GLU A 310 -42.29 -47.23 -23.81
N ASP A 311 -42.53 -46.16 -23.06
CA ASP A 311 -43.50 -45.13 -23.41
C ASP A 311 -43.02 -44.30 -24.61
N ARG A 312 -43.78 -44.34 -25.71
CA ARG A 312 -43.40 -43.67 -26.97
C ARG A 312 -43.15 -42.17 -26.80
N GLU A 313 -43.90 -41.50 -25.93
CA GLU A 313 -43.74 -40.07 -25.66
C GLU A 313 -42.41 -39.77 -24.96
N VAL A 314 -41.95 -40.64 -24.06
CA VAL A 314 -40.67 -40.52 -23.37
C VAL A 314 -39.52 -40.89 -24.31
N ILE A 315 -39.66 -41.94 -25.12
CA ILE A 315 -38.67 -42.30 -26.15
C ILE A 315 -38.50 -41.15 -27.15
N ASP A 316 -39.60 -40.58 -27.65
CA ASP A 316 -39.56 -39.47 -28.60
C ASP A 316 -39.05 -38.18 -27.93
N GLY A 317 -39.37 -37.94 -26.66
CA GLY A 317 -38.83 -36.83 -25.87
C GLY A 317 -37.33 -36.94 -25.60
N VAL A 318 -36.85 -38.13 -25.21
CA VAL A 318 -35.43 -38.44 -25.00
C VAL A 318 -34.68 -38.41 -26.33
N LYS A 319 -35.22 -38.98 -27.41
CA LYS A 319 -34.64 -38.94 -28.75
C LYS A 319 -34.56 -37.52 -29.30
N ASN A 320 -35.59 -36.70 -29.11
CA ASN A 320 -35.58 -35.28 -29.49
C ASN A 320 -34.57 -34.48 -28.64
N ALA A 321 -34.45 -34.77 -27.34
CA ALA A 321 -33.40 -34.20 -26.49
C ALA A 321 -31.99 -34.65 -26.93
N LEU A 322 -31.83 -35.90 -27.36
CA LEU A 322 -30.58 -36.45 -27.88
C LEU A 322 -30.20 -35.83 -29.23
N GLU A 323 -31.14 -35.74 -30.18
CA GLU A 323 -30.89 -35.27 -31.55
C GLU A 323 -30.80 -33.74 -31.64
N ASN A 324 -31.61 -32.98 -30.89
CA ASN A 324 -31.69 -31.52 -31.02
C ASN A 324 -31.03 -30.74 -29.87
N ARG A 325 -30.72 -31.37 -28.73
CA ARG A 325 -30.18 -30.70 -27.53
C ARG A 325 -28.90 -31.29 -26.96
N ILE A 326 -28.31 -32.35 -27.54
CA ILE A 326 -26.93 -32.74 -27.17
C ILE A 326 -25.98 -31.73 -27.76
N ASN A 327 -25.73 -30.69 -27.00
CA ASN A 327 -24.51 -29.93 -27.11
C ASN A 327 -23.48 -30.61 -26.20
N MET A 328 -22.44 -31.19 -26.80
CA MET A 328 -21.38 -31.89 -26.09
C MET A 328 -20.71 -30.97 -25.05
N GLN A 329 -20.69 -29.65 -25.28
CA GLN A 329 -20.26 -28.69 -24.26
C GLN A 329 -21.17 -28.75 -23.03
N THR A 330 -22.50 -28.74 -23.15
CA THR A 330 -23.39 -28.80 -21.99
C THR A 330 -23.24 -30.08 -21.19
N ILE A 331 -23.05 -31.24 -21.83
CA ILE A 331 -22.80 -32.50 -21.10
C ILE A 331 -21.47 -32.44 -20.33
N ALA A 332 -20.42 -31.89 -20.96
CA ALA A 332 -19.14 -31.70 -20.29
C ALA A 332 -19.25 -30.67 -19.15
N THR A 333 -20.10 -29.66 -19.31
CA THR A 333 -20.36 -28.64 -18.29
C THR A 333 -21.11 -29.25 -17.11
N ASP A 334 -22.19 -30.00 -17.36
CA ASP A 334 -22.99 -30.68 -16.33
C ASP A 334 -22.19 -31.76 -15.60
N ALA A 335 -21.36 -32.53 -16.31
CA ALA A 335 -20.42 -33.46 -15.69
C ALA A 335 -19.39 -32.73 -14.83
N GLY A 336 -18.91 -31.58 -15.29
CA GLY A 336 -18.08 -30.66 -14.52
C GLY A 336 -18.80 -30.16 -13.27
N THR A 337 -20.06 -29.71 -13.38
CA THR A 337 -20.89 -29.23 -12.27
C THR A 337 -21.22 -30.35 -11.29
N TYR A 338 -21.42 -31.59 -11.75
CA TYR A 338 -21.62 -32.74 -10.88
C TYR A 338 -20.34 -33.09 -10.11
N ALA A 339 -19.19 -33.07 -10.78
CA ALA A 339 -17.89 -33.22 -10.13
C ALA A 339 -17.65 -32.09 -9.12
N GLU A 340 -17.92 -30.83 -9.49
CA GLU A 340 -17.87 -29.67 -8.61
C GLU A 340 -18.89 -29.73 -7.46
N ASN A 341 -20.05 -30.38 -7.62
CA ASN A 341 -21.01 -30.54 -6.52
C ASN A 341 -20.63 -31.66 -5.56
N ILE A 342 -19.84 -32.64 -6.02
CA ILE A 342 -19.26 -33.69 -5.15
C ILE A 342 -18.00 -33.16 -4.44
N LEU A 343 -17.20 -32.35 -5.15
CA LEU A 343 -15.93 -31.78 -4.67
C LEU A 343 -16.11 -30.44 -3.93
N GLY A 344 -17.12 -29.66 -4.28
CA GLY A 344 -17.39 -28.31 -3.77
C GLY A 344 -17.73 -28.28 -2.28
N PRO A 345 -18.53 -29.22 -1.74
CA PRO A 345 -18.69 -29.37 -0.29
C PRO A 345 -17.37 -29.70 0.42
N ILE A 346 -16.41 -30.33 -0.27
CA ILE A 346 -15.07 -30.65 0.25
C ILE A 346 -14.18 -29.39 0.25
N GLU A 347 -14.28 -28.54 -0.77
CA GLU A 347 -13.61 -27.24 -0.82
C GLU A 347 -14.19 -26.21 0.17
N ALA A 348 -15.52 -26.22 0.38
CA ALA A 348 -16.18 -25.32 1.34
C ALA A 348 -15.80 -25.63 2.80
N ASP A 349 -15.69 -26.92 3.17
CA ASP A 349 -15.24 -27.36 4.50
C ASP A 349 -13.77 -26.99 4.77
N LEU A 350 -12.94 -26.93 3.72
CA LEU A 350 -11.57 -26.41 3.79
C LEU A 350 -11.51 -24.90 3.96
N GLY A 351 -12.44 -24.16 3.35
CA GLY A 351 -12.55 -22.70 3.48
C GLY A 351 -13.00 -22.24 4.87
N MET A 352 -13.78 -23.05 5.58
CA MET A 352 -14.26 -22.73 6.94
C MET A 352 -13.23 -23.02 8.05
N ASN A 353 -12.34 -24.00 7.86
CA ASN A 353 -11.28 -24.32 8.84
C ASN A 353 -10.02 -23.45 8.71
N GLY A 354 -10.03 -22.44 7.84
CA GLY A 354 -8.97 -21.43 7.69
C GLY A 354 -9.26 -20.08 8.36
N GLN A 355 -10.38 -19.94 9.08
CA GLN A 355 -10.78 -18.70 9.77
C GLN A 355 -10.76 -18.78 11.31
N THR A 356 -10.08 -19.76 11.89
CA THR A 356 -9.67 -19.76 13.31
C THR A 356 -8.16 -19.73 13.38
#